data_AF-X0W456-F1
#
_entry.id   AF-X0W456-F1
#
_cell.length_a   1.000
_cell.length_b   1.000
_cell.length_c   1.000
_cell.angle_alpha   90.00
_cell.angle_beta   90.00
_cell.angle_gamma   90.00
#
_symmetry.space_group_name_H-M   'P 1'
#
loop_
_entity.id
_entity.type
_entity.pdbx_description
1 polymer ?
#
loop_
_entity_poly.entity_id
_entity_poly.type
_entity_poly.pdbx_seq_one_letter_code
_entity_poly.pdbx_strand_id
1 'polypeptide(L)'
;MSKIIDDLGYRIKIPNEELLAITLVDNGVDPYKKMKKTTLQHKVVNEYKRRLIVNISAFMRKSSKNARYVSKKLKLRKKTSTIKNKKQAIKDQLQKINWKKLDNLYKQILQVGRTKKISFPKSKKTKRK
;
A
#
# COMPACT_ATOMS: atom_id res chain seq x y z
N MET A 1 -24.29 15.34 -6.72
CA MET A 1 -22.93 15.33 -7.30
C MET A 1 -22.09 16.28 -6.49
N SER A 2 -20.95 15.83 -5.99
CA SER A 2 -20.06 16.60 -5.12
C SER A 2 -18.81 17.04 -5.90
N LYS A 3 -18.21 18.17 -5.54
CA LYS A 3 -16.96 18.67 -6.13
C LYS A 3 -15.81 18.44 -5.17
N ILE A 4 -14.75 17.77 -5.62
CA ILE A 4 -13.54 17.51 -4.82
C ILE A 4 -12.27 17.83 -5.62
N ILE A 5 -11.13 17.87 -4.93
CA ILE A 5 -9.81 17.93 -5.54
C ILE A 5 -9.25 16.52 -5.59
N ASP A 6 -8.76 16.08 -6.74
CA ASP A 6 -8.14 14.77 -6.91
C ASP A 6 -6.68 14.73 -6.42
N ASP A 7 -6.03 13.56 -6.54
CA ASP A 7 -4.62 13.39 -6.15
C ASP A 7 -3.62 14.26 -6.94
N LEU A 8 -4.06 14.86 -8.06
CA LEU A 8 -3.25 15.68 -8.97
C LEU A 8 -3.57 17.17 -8.82
N GLY A 9 -4.47 17.55 -7.91
CA GLY A 9 -4.87 18.94 -7.68
C GLY A 9 -5.99 19.43 -8.60
N TYR A 10 -6.59 18.57 -9.43
CA TYR A 10 -7.68 18.95 -10.33
C TYR A 10 -9.04 18.89 -9.63
N ARG A 11 -9.90 19.87 -9.95
CA ARG A 11 -11.29 19.88 -9.49
C ARG A 11 -12.13 18.92 -10.32
N ILE A 12 -12.66 17.88 -9.69
CA ILE A 12 -13.51 16.87 -10.33
C ILE A 12 -14.89 16.81 -9.69
N LYS A 13 -15.88 16.33 -10.45
CA LYS A 13 -17.22 16.04 -9.96
C LYS A 13 -17.35 14.53 -9.74
N ILE A 14 -17.80 14.12 -8.55
CA ILE A 14 -18.01 12.72 -8.21
C ILE A 14 -19.44 12.48 -7.69
N PRO A 15 -19.98 11.25 -7.83
CA PRO A 15 -21.23 10.84 -7.18
C PRO A 15 -21.16 10.99 -5.65
N ASN A 16 -22.28 11.32 -5.01
CA ASN A 16 -22.33 11.53 -3.55
C ASN A 16 -21.95 10.27 -2.76
N GLU A 17 -22.23 9.08 -3.29
CA GLU A 17 -21.86 7.82 -2.65
C GLU A 17 -20.35 7.56 -2.70
N GLU A 18 -19.63 8.07 -3.70
CA GLU A 18 -18.16 8.04 -3.72
C GLU A 18 -17.57 9.00 -2.70
N LEU A 19 -18.15 10.19 -2.57
CA LEU A 19 -17.77 11.13 -1.51
C LEU A 19 -17.96 10.52 -0.12
N LEU A 20 -19.08 9.82 0.09
CA LEU A 20 -19.34 9.12 1.34
C LEU A 20 -18.30 8.03 1.61
N ALA A 21 -17.93 7.25 0.60
CA ALA A 21 -16.89 6.24 0.71
C ALA A 21 -15.53 6.84 1.10
N ILE A 22 -15.15 7.95 0.48
CA ILE A 22 -13.93 8.72 0.82
C ILE A 22 -13.97 9.13 2.29
N THR A 23 -15.07 9.77 2.71
CA THR A 23 -15.26 10.26 4.08
C THR A 23 -15.19 9.13 5.10
N LEU A 24 -15.77 7.96 4.81
CA LEU A 24 -15.71 6.80 5.68
C LEU A 24 -14.28 6.27 5.83
N VAL A 25 -13.53 6.18 4.74
CA VAL A 25 -12.13 5.75 4.78
C VAL A 25 -11.26 6.79 5.53
N ASP A 26 -11.53 8.08 5.37
CA ASP A 26 -10.85 9.15 6.14
C ASP A 26 -11.09 9.02 7.64
N ASN A 27 -12.31 8.64 8.03
CA ASN A 27 -12.67 8.39 9.43
C ASN A 27 -12.18 7.02 9.96
N GLY A 28 -11.37 6.28 9.19
CA GLY A 28 -10.74 5.04 9.66
C GLY A 28 -11.64 3.81 9.61
N VAL A 29 -12.67 3.79 8.75
CA VAL A 29 -13.53 2.61 8.59
C VAL A 29 -12.74 1.41 8.09
N ASP A 30 -12.98 0.26 8.72
CA ASP A 30 -12.39 -1.02 8.34
C ASP A 30 -13.03 -1.58 7.04
N PRO A 31 -12.27 -1.73 5.94
CA PRO A 31 -12.76 -2.30 4.68
C PRO A 31 -13.11 -3.79 4.76
N TYR A 32 -12.69 -4.50 5.82
CA TYR A 32 -13.06 -5.89 6.07
C TYR A 32 -14.46 -6.02 6.69
N LYS A 33 -14.98 -4.94 7.32
CA LYS A 33 -16.30 -4.94 7.93
C LYS A 33 -17.37 -4.84 6.84
N LYS A 34 -18.37 -5.72 6.90
CA LYS A 34 -19.51 -5.70 5.96
C LYS A 34 -20.42 -4.49 6.26
N MET A 35 -20.74 -3.73 5.22
CA MET A 35 -21.77 -2.68 5.25
C MET A 35 -23.12 -3.20 4.76
N LYS A 36 -24.21 -2.56 5.22
CA LYS A 36 -25.58 -2.87 4.77
C LYS A 36 -25.77 -2.65 3.26
N LYS A 37 -25.14 -1.62 2.70
CA LYS A 37 -25.20 -1.29 1.27
C LYS A 37 -23.98 -1.87 0.54
N THR A 38 -24.21 -2.81 -0.36
CA THR A 38 -23.14 -3.48 -1.13
C THR A 38 -22.42 -2.53 -2.08
N THR A 39 -23.14 -1.63 -2.75
CA THR A 39 -22.57 -0.59 -3.62
C THR A 39 -21.57 0.31 -2.88
N LEU A 40 -21.95 0.78 -1.69
CA LEU A 40 -21.10 1.57 -0.82
C LEU A 40 -19.89 0.77 -0.34
N GLN A 41 -20.06 -0.50 0.04
CA GLN A 41 -18.95 -1.39 0.39
C GLN A 41 -17.91 -1.46 -0.74
N HIS A 42 -18.36 -1.67 -1.98
CA HIS A 42 -17.47 -1.74 -3.13
C HIS A 42 -16.69 -0.44 -3.32
N LYS A 43 -17.34 0.72 -3.16
CA LYS A 43 -16.68 2.04 -3.24
C LYS A 43 -15.66 2.26 -2.14
N VAL A 44 -15.97 1.87 -0.89
CA VAL A 44 -15.05 1.95 0.25
C VAL A 44 -13.83 1.07 0.02
N VAL A 45 -14.03 -0.17 -0.44
CA VAL A 45 -12.93 -1.09 -0.78
C VAL A 45 -12.05 -0.54 -1.90
N ASN A 46 -12.65 0.07 -2.93
CA ASN A 46 -11.92 0.68 -4.04
C ASN A 46 -11.09 1.88 -3.59
N GLU A 47 -11.66 2.74 -2.74
CA GLU A 47 -10.95 3.89 -2.18
C GLU A 47 -9.80 3.46 -1.27
N TYR A 48 -10.03 2.45 -0.41
CA TYR A 48 -8.96 1.87 0.41
C TYR A 48 -7.83 1.29 -0.46
N LYS A 49 -8.19 0.56 -1.53
CA LYS A 49 -7.23 0.05 -2.52
C LYS A 49 -6.44 1.19 -3.17
N ARG A 50 -7.09 2.28 -3.57
CA ARG A 50 -6.44 3.47 -4.15
C ARG A 50 -5.37 4.03 -3.19
N ARG A 51 -5.71 4.22 -1.92
CA ARG A 51 -4.77 4.71 -0.88
C ARG A 51 -3.58 3.79 -0.67
N LEU A 52 -3.80 2.47 -0.63
CA LEU A 52 -2.70 1.50 -0.55
C LEU A 52 -1.71 1.65 -1.71
N ILE A 53 -2.22 1.82 -2.94
CA ILE A 53 -1.37 2.01 -4.13
C ILE A 53 -0.57 3.31 -4.04
N VAL A 54 -1.20 4.41 -3.61
CA VAL A 54 -0.54 5.70 -3.40
C VAL A 54 0.57 5.56 -2.35
N ASN A 55 0.29 4.94 -1.21
CA ASN A 55 1.26 4.75 -0.12
C ASN A 55 2.46 3.87 -0.55
N ILE A 56 2.21 2.76 -1.23
CA ILE A 56 3.27 1.90 -1.77
C ILE A 56 4.09 2.67 -2.82
N SER A 57 3.43 3.47 -3.67
CA SER A 57 4.11 4.30 -4.67
C SER A 57 5.00 5.36 -4.04
N ALA A 58 4.52 6.03 -2.99
CA ALA A 58 5.31 6.98 -2.21
C ALA A 58 6.52 6.29 -1.56
N PHE A 59 6.34 5.11 -0.96
CA PHE A 59 7.45 4.32 -0.41
C PHE A 59 8.53 3.99 -1.45
N MET A 60 8.13 3.60 -2.67
CA MET A 60 9.06 3.32 -3.76
C MET A 60 9.79 4.58 -4.27
N ARG A 61 9.16 5.76 -4.21
CA ARG A 61 9.78 7.02 -4.63
C ARG A 61 10.93 7.43 -3.71
N LYS A 62 10.87 7.08 -2.41
CA LYS A 62 11.90 7.42 -1.42
C LYS A 62 13.29 6.84 -1.73
N SER A 63 13.39 5.64 -2.32
CA SER A 63 14.69 5.07 -2.69
C SER A 63 14.59 3.95 -3.73
N SER A 64 15.68 3.72 -4.48
CA SER A 64 15.81 2.60 -5.41
C SER A 64 15.77 1.23 -4.70
N LYS A 65 16.28 1.16 -3.47
CA LYS A 65 16.22 -0.04 -2.61
C LYS A 65 14.76 -0.42 -2.30
N ASN A 66 13.92 0.57 -1.97
CA ASN A 66 12.49 0.36 -1.72
C ASN A 66 11.74 -0.13 -2.96
N ALA A 67 12.02 0.48 -4.12
CA ALA A 67 11.45 0.03 -5.39
C ALA A 67 11.84 -1.43 -5.71
N ARG A 68 13.11 -1.81 -5.46
CA ARG A 68 13.59 -3.19 -5.62
C ARG A 68 12.90 -4.15 -4.66
N TYR A 69 12.71 -3.75 -3.40
CA TYR A 69 11.99 -4.55 -2.39
C TYR A 69 10.56 -4.86 -2.85
N VAL A 70 9.80 -3.83 -3.25
CA VAL A 70 8.43 -3.99 -3.75
C VAL A 70 8.40 -4.88 -4.99
N SER A 71 9.28 -4.62 -5.97
CA SER A 71 9.39 -5.45 -7.18
C SER A 71 9.65 -6.93 -6.88
N LYS A 72 10.53 -7.23 -5.90
CA LYS A 72 10.80 -8.60 -5.45
C LYS A 72 9.57 -9.25 -4.82
N LYS A 73 8.84 -8.52 -3.97
CA LYS A 73 7.59 -9.01 -3.34
C LYS A 73 6.48 -9.27 -4.36
N LEU A 74 6.41 -8.45 -5.40
CA LEU A 74 5.48 -8.62 -6.52
C LEU A 74 5.92 -9.68 -7.54
N LYS A 75 7.08 -10.31 -7.36
CA LYS A 75 7.65 -11.32 -8.27
C LYS A 75 7.73 -10.85 -9.73
N LEU A 76 7.98 -9.56 -9.97
CA LEU A 76 8.07 -9.02 -11.33
C LEU A 76 9.35 -9.54 -11.99
N ARG A 77 9.21 -10.22 -13.14
CA ARG A 77 10.36 -10.68 -13.94
C ARG A 77 11.19 -9.49 -14.41
N LYS A 78 12.52 -9.61 -14.34
CA LYS A 78 13.54 -8.57 -14.62
C LYS A 78 13.60 -8.05 -16.07
N LYS A 79 12.54 -8.12 -16.89
CA LYS A 79 12.62 -7.87 -18.34
C LYS A 79 12.50 -6.40 -18.78
N THR A 80 12.55 -5.41 -17.88
CA THR A 80 12.53 -3.98 -18.27
C THR A 80 13.90 -3.35 -18.09
N SER A 81 14.46 -2.76 -19.15
CA SER A 81 15.83 -2.21 -19.18
C SER A 81 15.97 -0.88 -18.43
N THR A 82 14.92 -0.05 -18.34
CA THR A 82 14.99 1.30 -17.74
C THR A 82 14.21 1.44 -16.42
N ILE A 83 14.70 2.29 -15.51
CA ILE A 83 14.11 2.52 -14.17
C ILE A 83 12.71 3.16 -14.24
N LYS A 84 12.50 4.10 -15.17
CA LYS A 84 11.19 4.75 -15.38
C LYS A 84 10.13 3.72 -15.80
N ASN A 85 10.47 2.84 -16.72
CA ASN A 85 9.58 1.77 -17.19
C ASN A 85 9.31 0.74 -16.09
N LYS A 86 10.27 0.50 -15.18
CA LYS A 86 10.06 -0.35 -13.98
C LYS A 86 9.04 0.25 -13.01
N LYS A 87 9.12 1.55 -12.70
CA LYS A 87 8.18 2.19 -11.76
C LYS A 87 6.75 2.18 -12.29
N GLN A 88 6.57 2.46 -13.58
CA GLN A 88 5.26 2.39 -14.22
C GLN A 88 4.73 0.94 -14.25
N ALA A 89 5.56 -0.03 -14.66
CA ALA A 89 5.18 -1.44 -14.65
C ALA A 89 4.79 -1.94 -13.24
N ILE A 90 5.47 -1.47 -12.19
CA ILE A 90 5.06 -1.78 -10.80
C ILE A 90 3.69 -1.15 -10.49
N LYS A 91 3.44 0.10 -10.88
CA LYS A 91 2.16 0.77 -10.67
C LYS A 91 1.00 0.03 -11.36
N ASP A 92 1.18 -0.37 -12.61
CA ASP A 92 0.19 -1.12 -13.37
C ASP A 92 -0.10 -2.48 -12.74
N GLN A 93 0.94 -3.13 -12.19
CA GLN A 93 0.80 -4.39 -11.47
C GLN A 93 0.07 -4.21 -10.14
N LEU A 94 0.38 -3.15 -9.39
CA LEU A 94 -0.34 -2.81 -8.15
C LEU A 94 -1.84 -2.62 -8.41
N GLN A 95 -2.23 -2.00 -9.54
CA GLN A 95 -3.64 -1.85 -9.91
C GLN A 95 -4.34 -3.18 -10.16
N LYS A 96 -3.65 -4.20 -10.69
CA LYS A 96 -4.21 -5.53 -10.97
C LYS A 96 -4.40 -6.41 -9.72
N ILE A 97 -3.72 -6.08 -8.62
CA ILE A 97 -3.73 -6.91 -7.42
C ILE A 97 -5.00 -6.67 -6.60
N ASN A 98 -5.50 -7.74 -5.98
CA ASN A 98 -6.59 -7.67 -5.00
C ASN A 98 -6.17 -6.81 -3.79
N TRP A 99 -7.06 -5.93 -3.31
CA TRP A 99 -6.83 -5.06 -2.17
C TRP A 99 -6.30 -5.79 -0.93
N LYS A 100 -6.75 -7.02 -0.63
CA LYS A 100 -6.23 -7.80 0.51
C LYS A 100 -4.74 -8.14 0.37
N LYS A 101 -4.31 -8.47 -0.86
CA LYS A 101 -2.89 -8.74 -1.16
C LYS A 101 -2.06 -7.45 -1.10
N LEU A 102 -2.64 -6.31 -1.51
CA LEU A 102 -2.01 -4.99 -1.37
C LEU A 102 -1.86 -4.57 0.10
N ASP A 103 -2.87 -4.82 0.93
CA ASP A 103 -2.84 -4.53 2.36
C ASP A 103 -1.73 -5.33 3.06
N ASN A 104 -1.63 -6.63 2.77
CA ASN A 104 -0.54 -7.47 3.26
C ASN A 104 0.84 -6.97 2.80
N LEU A 105 0.97 -6.54 1.54
CA LEU A 105 2.21 -5.96 1.03
C LEU A 105 2.56 -4.66 1.79
N TYR A 106 1.57 -3.81 2.04
CA TYR A 106 1.76 -2.56 2.78
C TYR A 106 2.16 -2.83 4.24
N LYS A 107 1.51 -3.76 4.93
CA LYS A 107 1.91 -4.23 6.27
C LYS A 107 3.35 -4.74 6.30
N GLN A 108 3.77 -5.53 5.30
CA GLN A 108 5.15 -5.98 5.19
C GLN A 108 6.13 -4.83 4.94
N ILE A 109 5.74 -3.79 4.20
CA ILE A 109 6.56 -2.59 3.99
C ILE A 109 6.73 -1.83 5.31
N LEU A 110 5.67 -1.66 6.10
CA LEU A 110 5.73 -1.00 7.41
C LEU A 110 6.65 -1.75 8.39
N GLN A 111 6.71 -3.07 8.29
CA GLN A 111 7.60 -3.90 9.11
C GLN A 111 9.09 -3.74 8.74
N VAL A 112 9.44 -3.32 7.52
CA VAL A 112 10.85 -3.12 7.12
C VAL A 112 11.56 -2.09 8.00
N GLY A 113 10.83 -1.10 8.54
CA GLY A 113 11.38 -0.11 9.48
C GLY A 113 11.42 -0.56 10.94
N ARG A 114 10.70 -1.63 11.30
CA ARG A 114 10.62 -2.16 12.68
C ARG A 114 11.57 -3.35 12.82
N THR A 115 12.84 -3.01 13.08
CA THR A 115 13.84 -3.80 13.84
C THR A 115 14.03 -5.27 13.45
N LYS A 116 15.23 -5.62 12.96
CA LYS A 116 15.84 -6.90 13.36
C LYS A 116 15.86 -6.91 14.90
N LYS A 117 15.26 -7.91 15.55
CA LYS A 117 15.54 -8.17 16.97
C LYS A 117 17.07 -8.28 17.08
N ILE A 118 17.69 -7.38 17.85
CA ILE A 118 19.10 -7.52 18.20
C ILE A 118 19.17 -8.78 19.06
N SER A 119 19.67 -9.88 18.49
CA SER A 119 19.96 -11.08 19.27
C SER A 119 21.20 -10.77 20.10
N PHE A 120 21.03 -10.54 21.39
CA PHE A 120 22.17 -10.48 22.30
C PHE A 120 22.83 -11.87 22.32
N PRO A 121 24.15 -11.98 22.11
CA PRO A 121 24.84 -13.25 22.27
C PRO A 121 24.63 -13.72 23.71
N LYS A 122 24.18 -14.98 23.89
CA LYS A 122 24.10 -15.59 25.22
C LYS A 122 25.49 -15.51 25.84
N SER A 123 25.61 -14.92 27.04
CA SER A 123 26.87 -14.81 27.77
C SER A 123 27.54 -16.18 27.83
N LYS A 124 28.79 -16.30 27.33
CA LYS A 124 29.59 -17.50 27.55
C LYS A 124 29.70 -17.69 29.07
N LYS A 125 29.20 -18.82 29.59
CA LYS A 125 29.43 -19.19 31.00
C LYS A 125 30.94 -19.25 31.21
N THR A 126 31.47 -18.31 31.99
CA THR A 126 32.84 -18.35 32.47
C THR A 126 32.97 -19.61 33.31
N LYS A 127 33.74 -20.61 32.85
CA LYS A 127 34.13 -21.72 33.72
C LYS A 127 35.00 -21.13 34.83
N ARG A 128 34.49 -21.10 36.06
CA ARG A 128 35.32 -20.84 37.24
C ARG A 128 36.32 -21.99 37.34
N LYS A 129 37.61 -21.63 37.41
CA LYS A 129 38.71 -22.55 37.74
C LYS A 129 38.61 -22.95 39.20
#